data_AF-A0A8J6PDL4-F1
#
_entry.id   AF-A0A8J6PDL4-F1
#
_cell.length_a   1.000
_cell.length_b   1.000
_cell.length_c   1.000
_cell.angle_alpha   90.00
_cell.angle_beta   90.00
_cell.angle_gamma   90.00
#
_symmetry.space_group_name_H-M   'P 1'
#
loop_
_entity.id
_entity.type
_entity.pdbx_description
1 polymer ?
#
loop_
_entity_poly.entity_id
_entity_poly.type
_entity_poly.pdbx_seq_one_letter_code
_entity_poly.pdbx_strand_id
1 'polypeptide(L)'
;MTNFSTPPAFTLGNGVCAAVLQASGNGFDGPLWQYSEAPGATHGIIVRITQGFSPLGEWAPSILTCDMTAVVDWHNLDTGARGSESRHMPWLAQPSIRPTIVPLYTGRGRVQLTLRTAHPNIPASTEVFVP
;
A
#
# COMPACT_ATOMS: atom_id res chain seq x y z
N MET A 1 8.36 15.61 -3.55
CA MET A 1 7.90 14.25 -3.16
C MET A 1 7.46 14.29 -1.71
N THR A 2 6.39 13.56 -1.39
CA THR A 2 5.73 13.55 -0.08
C THR A 2 5.64 12.12 0.42
N ASN A 3 6.31 11.83 1.53
CA ASN A 3 6.33 10.48 2.08
C ASN A 3 5.09 10.24 2.94
N PHE A 4 4.59 9.01 2.96
CA PHE A 4 3.51 8.61 3.84
C PHE A 4 3.73 7.21 4.43
N SER A 5 3.12 6.99 5.58
CA SER A 5 2.89 5.67 6.13
C SER A 5 1.47 5.61 6.67
N THR A 6 0.78 4.51 6.39
CA THR A 6 -0.49 4.16 7.03
C THR A 6 -0.23 3.54 8.40
N PRO A 7 -1.21 3.62 9.32
CA PRO A 7 -1.26 2.69 10.44
C PRO A 7 -1.45 1.25 9.93
N PRO A 8 -1.11 0.23 10.74
CA PRO A 8 -1.31 -1.15 10.35
C PRO A 8 -2.80 -1.47 10.14
N ALA A 9 -3.12 -2.15 9.04
CA ALA A 9 -4.44 -2.73 8.79
C ALA A 9 -4.45 -4.18 9.26
N PHE A 10 -5.40 -4.53 10.12
CA PHE A 10 -5.57 -5.89 10.65
C PHE A 10 -6.62 -6.63 9.84
N THR A 11 -6.36 -7.89 9.50
CA THR A 11 -7.24 -8.67 8.61
C THR A 11 -7.27 -10.15 8.98
N LEU A 12 -8.35 -10.82 8.59
CA LEU A 12 -8.44 -12.27 8.50
C LEU A 12 -8.20 -12.70 7.06
N GLY A 13 -6.94 -12.94 6.68
CA GLY A 13 -6.44 -13.10 5.32
C GLY A 13 -7.28 -14.01 4.42
N ASN A 14 -7.41 -15.30 4.77
CA ASN A 14 -8.28 -16.29 4.11
C ASN A 14 -9.56 -16.58 4.93
N GLY A 15 -9.95 -15.63 5.80
CA GLY A 15 -11.06 -15.80 6.75
C GLY A 15 -10.70 -16.49 8.07
N VAL A 16 -9.52 -17.11 8.20
CA VAL A 16 -9.08 -17.80 9.43
C VAL A 16 -7.70 -17.34 9.92
N CYS A 17 -6.81 -16.97 9.01
CA CYS A 17 -5.45 -16.55 9.31
C CYS A 17 -5.37 -15.05 9.64
N ALA A 18 -4.89 -14.68 10.82
CA ALA A 18 -4.71 -13.28 11.21
C ALA A 18 -3.45 -12.69 10.58
N ALA A 19 -3.59 -11.58 9.86
CA ALA A 19 -2.48 -10.86 9.25
C ALA A 19 -2.51 -9.36 9.54
N VAL A 20 -1.33 -8.74 9.41
CA VAL A 20 -1.13 -7.30 9.47
C VAL A 20 -0.58 -6.82 8.14
N LEU A 21 -1.12 -5.72 7.64
CA LEU A 21 -0.64 -5.02 6.45
C LEU A 21 -0.21 -3.60 6.80
N GLN A 22 0.82 -3.11 6.13
CA GLN A 22 1.20 -1.71 6.18
C GLN A 22 1.45 -1.21 4.76
N ALA A 23 0.92 -0.02 4.47
CA ALA A 23 1.25 0.72 3.26
C ALA A 23 2.11 1.92 3.59
N SER A 24 3.20 2.08 2.87
CA SER A 24 4.07 3.26 2.92
C SER A 24 4.41 3.69 1.50
N GLY A 25 4.94 4.87 1.29
CA GLY A 25 5.26 5.28 -0.07
C GLY A 25 5.42 6.77 -0.24
N ASN A 26 5.40 7.20 -1.50
CA ASN A 26 5.67 8.59 -1.85
C ASN A 26 4.68 9.09 -2.90
N GLY A 27 4.11 10.27 -2.67
CA GLY A 27 3.52 11.11 -3.70
C GLY A 27 4.60 11.87 -4.47
N PHE A 28 4.45 12.00 -5.78
CA PHE A 28 5.44 12.65 -6.64
C PHE A 28 4.77 13.45 -7.75
N ASP A 29 5.53 14.44 -8.21
CA ASP A 29 5.23 15.31 -9.34
C ASP A 29 6.43 15.27 -10.30
N GLY A 30 6.17 15.00 -11.57
CA GLY A 30 7.14 14.84 -12.64
C GLY A 30 7.19 13.43 -13.23
N PRO A 31 7.57 13.30 -14.52
CA PRO A 31 7.68 12.00 -15.17
C PRO A 31 8.73 11.15 -14.47
N LEU A 32 8.31 10.00 -13.94
CA LEU A 32 9.26 9.06 -13.40
C LEU A 32 10.18 8.52 -14.50
N TRP A 33 11.46 8.38 -14.17
CA TRP A 33 12.51 7.92 -15.08
C TRP A 33 12.24 6.47 -15.56
N GLN A 34 12.92 6.05 -16.62
CA GLN A 34 12.74 4.73 -17.24
C GLN A 34 12.98 3.53 -16.31
N TYR A 35 13.73 3.72 -15.22
CA TYR A 35 14.01 2.70 -14.21
C TYR A 35 13.03 2.70 -13.03
N SER A 36 11.93 3.45 -13.15
CA SER A 36 10.91 3.52 -12.10
C SER A 36 9.86 2.43 -12.25
N GLU A 37 9.12 2.23 -11.17
CA GLU A 37 8.01 1.28 -11.07
C GLU A 37 6.80 1.70 -11.93
N ALA A 38 6.76 2.96 -12.41
CA ALA A 38 5.72 3.50 -13.28
C ALA A 38 6.31 4.55 -14.25
N PRO A 39 7.02 4.12 -15.31
CA PRO A 39 7.68 5.02 -16.25
C PRO A 39 6.72 6.02 -16.89
N GLY A 40 7.09 7.30 -16.90
CA GLY A 40 6.28 8.38 -17.50
C GLY A 40 5.08 8.85 -16.66
N ALA A 41 4.86 8.30 -15.46
CA ALA A 41 3.86 8.81 -14.52
C ALA A 41 4.23 10.24 -14.10
N THR A 42 3.32 11.20 -14.22
CA THR A 42 3.60 12.61 -13.89
C THR A 42 3.03 13.08 -12.57
N HIS A 43 1.83 12.63 -12.18
CA HIS A 43 1.22 12.98 -10.89
C HIS A 43 0.60 11.73 -10.30
N GLY A 44 1.19 11.21 -9.22
CA GLY A 44 0.74 9.96 -8.66
C GLY A 44 1.41 9.58 -7.35
N ILE A 45 1.09 8.38 -6.90
CA ILE A 45 1.56 7.82 -5.64
C ILE A 45 2.14 6.44 -5.91
N ILE A 46 3.36 6.21 -5.46
CA ILE A 46 3.91 4.86 -5.35
C ILE A 46 3.58 4.36 -3.96
N VAL A 47 2.80 3.27 -3.88
CA VAL A 47 2.47 2.59 -2.64
C VAL A 47 3.29 1.31 -2.53
N ARG A 48 3.89 1.09 -1.36
CA ARG A 48 4.65 -0.09 -0.97
C ARG A 48 3.89 -0.78 0.14
N ILE A 49 3.33 -1.93 -0.19
CA ILE A 49 2.55 -2.76 0.73
C ILE A 49 3.45 -3.85 1.28
N THR A 50 3.50 -3.96 2.61
CA THR A 50 4.19 -5.00 3.32
C THR A 50 3.23 -5.74 4.24
N GLN A 51 3.56 -6.98 4.60
CA GLN A 51 2.75 -7.78 5.52
C GLN A 51 3.58 -8.39 6.64
N GLY A 52 2.90 -8.64 7.75
CA GLY A 52 3.46 -9.30 8.91
C GLY A 52 4.35 -8.41 9.75
N PHE A 53 4.86 -9.03 10.80
CA PHE A 53 5.73 -8.41 11.77
C PHE A 53 6.91 -9.33 12.03
N SER A 54 8.12 -8.77 12.03
CA SER A 54 9.31 -9.52 12.41
C SER A 54 10.03 -8.83 13.58
N PRO A 55 10.13 -9.48 14.75
CA PRO A 55 10.70 -8.86 15.94
C PRO A 55 12.20 -8.58 15.82
N LEU A 56 12.92 -9.32 14.97
CA LEU A 56 14.36 -9.14 14.72
C LEU A 56 14.65 -8.70 13.28
N GLY A 57 13.65 -8.11 12.60
CA GLY A 57 13.78 -7.66 11.22
C GLY A 57 13.98 -8.81 10.24
N GLU A 58 14.84 -8.63 9.24
CA GLU A 58 15.06 -9.58 8.14
C GLU A 58 15.48 -10.99 8.58
N TRP A 59 16.07 -11.13 9.77
CA TRP A 59 16.66 -12.39 10.23
C TRP A 59 15.72 -13.29 11.02
N ALA A 60 14.52 -12.80 11.39
CA ALA A 60 13.53 -13.60 12.10
C ALA A 60 12.34 -13.99 11.21
N PRO A 61 11.69 -15.13 11.51
CA PRO A 61 10.42 -15.47 10.89
C PRO A 61 9.41 -14.36 11.09
N SER A 62 8.71 -14.01 10.02
CA SER A 62 7.61 -13.07 10.07
C SER A 62 6.37 -13.77 10.61
N ILE A 63 5.75 -13.18 11.62
CA ILE A 63 4.45 -13.61 12.14
C ILE A 63 3.36 -12.72 11.54
N LEU A 64 2.10 -13.17 11.63
CA LEU A 64 0.95 -12.44 11.10
C LEU A 64 1.04 -12.20 9.58
N THR A 65 1.53 -13.21 8.84
CA THR A 65 1.52 -13.25 7.38
C THR A 65 0.56 -14.33 6.89
N CYS A 66 -0.17 -14.05 5.82
CA CYS A 66 -1.17 -14.97 5.26
C CYS A 66 -1.29 -14.74 3.76
N ASP A 67 -1.81 -15.73 3.04
CA ASP A 67 -2.28 -15.49 1.68
C ASP A 67 -3.53 -14.61 1.74
N MET A 68 -3.46 -13.44 1.12
CA MET A 68 -4.56 -12.47 1.11
C MET A 68 -4.53 -11.60 -0.14
N THR A 69 -5.60 -10.83 -0.34
CA THR A 69 -5.64 -9.80 -1.38
C THR A 69 -5.73 -8.44 -0.70
N ALA A 70 -4.65 -7.66 -0.81
CA ALA A 70 -4.63 -6.27 -0.37
C ALA A 70 -5.32 -5.42 -1.42
N VAL A 71 -6.12 -4.45 -0.96
CA VAL A 71 -6.82 -3.49 -1.80
C VAL A 71 -6.49 -2.10 -1.30
N VAL A 72 -6.01 -1.25 -2.21
CA VAL A 72 -5.74 0.15 -1.95
C VAL A 72 -6.78 0.97 -2.70
N ASP A 73 -7.72 1.50 -1.94
CA ASP A 73 -8.67 2.48 -2.45
C ASP A 73 -8.05 3.88 -2.31
N TRP A 74 -8.26 4.72 -3.31
CA TRP A 74 -7.83 6.10 -3.28
C TRP A 74 -8.96 7.05 -3.70
N HIS A 75 -8.98 8.21 -3.08
CA HIS A 75 -9.93 9.28 -3.35
C HIS A 75 -9.21 10.63 -3.32
N ASN A 76 -9.15 11.28 -4.47
CA ASN A 76 -8.66 12.65 -4.57
C ASN A 76 -9.76 13.60 -4.06
N LEU A 77 -9.51 14.22 -2.91
CA LEU A 77 -10.45 15.10 -2.21
C LEU A 77 -10.64 16.45 -2.93
N ASP A 78 -9.70 16.84 -3.79
CA ASP A 78 -9.75 18.12 -4.51
C ASP A 78 -10.46 17.98 -5.86
N THR A 79 -10.34 16.83 -6.54
CA THR A 79 -10.97 16.59 -7.86
C THR A 79 -12.19 15.67 -7.81
N GLY A 80 -12.37 14.92 -6.72
CA GLY A 80 -13.39 13.88 -6.59
C GLY A 80 -13.05 12.56 -7.31
N ALA A 81 -11.89 12.48 -7.98
CA ALA A 81 -11.46 11.28 -8.66
C ALA A 81 -11.22 10.12 -7.68
N ARG A 82 -11.56 8.89 -8.08
CA ARG A 82 -11.44 7.70 -7.23
C ARG A 82 -10.91 6.53 -8.04
N GLY A 83 -10.28 5.59 -7.35
CA GLY A 83 -9.89 4.31 -7.92
C GLY A 83 -9.56 3.29 -6.84
N SER A 84 -9.36 2.06 -7.28
CA SER A 84 -9.07 0.92 -6.41
C SER A 84 -8.10 0.00 -7.14
N GLU A 85 -7.01 -0.35 -6.48
CA GLU A 85 -6.02 -1.30 -6.98
C GLU A 85 -5.93 -2.47 -6.04
N SER A 86 -5.88 -3.68 -6.59
CA SER A 86 -5.75 -4.91 -5.81
C SER A 86 -4.48 -5.68 -6.16
N ARG A 87 -3.86 -6.28 -5.13
CA ARG A 87 -2.69 -7.14 -5.29
C ARG A 87 -2.81 -8.34 -4.37
N HIS A 88 -2.51 -9.50 -4.96
CA HIS A 88 -2.35 -10.72 -4.18
C HIS A 88 -1.04 -10.66 -3.39
N MET A 89 -1.14 -10.89 -2.09
CA MET A 89 -0.05 -10.93 -1.13
C MET A 89 0.12 -12.39 -0.70
N PRO A 90 1.12 -13.12 -1.22
CA PRO A 90 1.37 -14.48 -0.79
C PRO A 90 1.93 -14.49 0.63
N TRP A 91 1.65 -15.51 1.45
CA TRP A 91 2.10 -15.58 2.86
C TRP A 91 3.63 -15.48 3.07
N LEU A 92 4.41 -15.81 2.03
CA LEU A 92 5.86 -15.68 1.97
C LEU A 92 6.37 -14.28 1.61
N ALA A 93 5.49 -13.33 1.24
CA ALA A 93 5.90 -11.97 0.97
C ALA A 93 6.45 -11.35 2.26
N GLN A 94 7.75 -11.05 2.28
CA GLN A 94 8.47 -10.65 3.48
C GLN A 94 8.12 -9.18 3.88
N PRO A 95 7.98 -8.87 5.19
CA PRO A 95 7.56 -7.56 5.71
C PRO A 95 8.45 -6.38 5.36
N SER A 96 9.73 -6.59 5.01
CA SER A 96 10.67 -5.47 4.84
C SER A 96 11.49 -5.52 3.55
N ILE A 97 11.74 -6.70 2.97
CA ILE A 97 12.78 -6.86 1.94
C ILE A 97 12.17 -6.82 0.53
N ARG A 98 10.90 -7.22 0.39
CA ARG A 98 10.21 -7.31 -0.89
C ARG A 98 8.80 -6.71 -0.79
N PRO A 99 8.70 -5.38 -0.63
CA PRO A 99 7.41 -4.72 -0.64
C PRO A 99 6.71 -4.96 -1.98
N THR A 100 5.39 -5.15 -1.93
CA THR A 100 4.57 -5.16 -3.13
C THR A 100 4.32 -3.73 -3.55
N ILE A 101 4.78 -3.39 -4.74
CA ILE A 101 4.69 -2.04 -5.29
C ILE A 101 3.39 -1.88 -6.07
N VAL A 102 2.68 -0.80 -5.79
CA VAL A 102 1.41 -0.43 -6.43
C VAL A 102 1.48 1.05 -6.84
N PRO A 103 1.67 1.35 -8.13
CA PRO A 103 1.56 2.71 -8.63
C PRO A 103 0.08 3.12 -8.74
N LEU A 104 -0.24 4.30 -8.25
CA LEU A 104 -1.58 4.92 -8.31
C LEU A 104 -1.52 6.24 -9.07
N TYR A 105 -2.36 6.39 -10.08
CA TYR A 105 -2.45 7.59 -10.91
C TYR A 105 -3.60 8.48 -10.43
N THR A 106 -3.39 9.15 -9.30
CA THR A 106 -4.44 9.87 -8.56
C THR A 106 -4.65 11.31 -9.02
N GLY A 107 -3.73 11.84 -9.82
CA GLY A 107 -3.62 13.28 -10.09
C GLY A 107 -3.07 14.06 -8.89
N ARG A 108 -2.85 15.36 -9.10
CA ARG A 108 -2.39 16.31 -8.07
C ARG A 108 -3.46 16.59 -7.01
N GLY A 109 -3.02 16.98 -5.82
CA GLY A 109 -3.89 17.41 -4.71
C GLY A 109 -3.89 16.45 -3.51
N ARG A 110 -4.86 16.63 -2.62
CA ARG A 110 -5.03 15.81 -1.40
C ARG A 110 -5.70 14.50 -1.76
N VAL A 111 -5.02 13.39 -1.50
CA VAL A 111 -5.50 12.05 -1.77
C VAL A 111 -5.64 11.29 -0.46
N GLN A 112 -6.86 10.86 -0.17
CA GLN A 112 -7.10 9.89 0.89
C GLN A 112 -6.81 8.49 0.34
N LEU A 113 -5.93 7.76 1.02
CA LEU A 113 -5.62 6.36 0.76
C LEU A 113 -6.24 5.51 1.85
N THR A 114 -6.91 4.43 1.46
CA THR A 114 -7.46 3.43 2.37
C THR A 114 -6.93 2.05 1.98
N LEU A 115 -6.16 1.46 2.89
CA LEU A 115 -5.68 0.09 2.79
C LEU A 115 -6.67 -0.84 3.49
N ARG A 116 -7.17 -1.82 2.76
CA ARG A 116 -8.03 -2.88 3.27
C ARG A 116 -7.68 -4.22 2.61
N THR A 117 -8.41 -5.26 2.95
CA THR A 117 -8.34 -6.55 2.27
C THR A 117 -9.70 -6.97 1.71
N ALA A 118 -9.68 -8.05 0.91
CA ALA A 118 -10.89 -8.67 0.38
C ALA A 118 -11.72 -9.45 1.44
N HIS A 119 -11.13 -9.74 2.60
CA HIS A 119 -11.77 -10.48 3.69
C HIS A 119 -12.01 -9.54 4.90
N PRO A 120 -12.71 -9.96 5.97
CA PRO A 120 -12.96 -9.12 7.13
C PRO A 120 -11.67 -8.48 7.67
N ASN A 121 -11.67 -7.16 7.77
CA ASN A 121 -10.51 -6.37 8.17
C ASN A 121 -10.92 -5.07 8.88
N ILE A 122 -9.95 -4.44 9.52
CA ILE A 122 -10.02 -3.06 10.00
C ILE A 122 -9.22 -2.21 9.01
N PRO A 123 -9.88 -1.46 8.12
CA PRO A 123 -9.20 -0.65 7.12
C PRO A 123 -8.33 0.43 7.77
N ALA A 124 -7.14 0.66 7.23
CA ALA A 124 -6.27 1.75 7.62
C ALA A 124 -6.36 2.87 6.59
N SER A 125 -6.55 4.11 7.03
CA SER A 125 -6.60 5.26 6.13
C SER A 125 -5.53 6.29 6.48
N THR A 126 -5.01 6.97 5.46
CA THR A 126 -4.09 8.09 5.59
C THR A 126 -4.31 9.10 4.46
N GLU A 127 -3.91 10.34 4.67
CA GLU A 127 -3.95 11.37 3.65
C GLU A 127 -2.55 11.65 3.13
N VAL A 128 -2.42 11.76 1.80
CA VAL A 128 -1.18 12.02 1.11
C VAL A 128 -1.40 13.21 0.19
N PHE A 129 -0.52 14.19 0.27
CA PHE A 129 -0.54 15.31 -0.67
C PHE A 129 0.29 14.96 -1.90
N VAL A 130 -0.31 14.91 -3.08
CA VAL A 130 0.41 14.75 -4.35
C VAL A 130 0.71 16.15 -4.89
N PRO A 131 2.00 16.52 -5.00
CA PRO A 131 2.39 17.83 -5.52
C PRO A 131 1.88 18.08 -6.95
#